data_AF-A0A969F933-F1
#
_entry.id   AF-A0A969F933-F1
#
_cell.length_a   1.000
_cell.length_b   1.000
_cell.length_c   1.000
_cell.angle_alpha   90.00
_cell.angle_beta   90.00
_cell.angle_gamma   90.00
#
_symmetry.space_group_name_H-M   'P 1'
#
loop_
_entity.id
_entity.type
_entity.pdbx_description
1 polymer ?
#
loop_
_entity_poly.entity_id
_entity_poly.type
_entity_poly.pdbx_seq_one_letter_code
_entity_poly.pdbx_strand_id
1 'polypeptide(L)'
;MTRIVNALYMADTVGQMMVNGVQMAAQWDLANGQASNGTDYGLIHADTYDRYPQYYAYTLWSRFGNTMLPVTNPLPPDTTLSVYAGRVDSDTFSLLAINKTDQPVDVSICWKIVRLLRAVLLTC
;
A
#
# COMPACT_ATOMS: atom_id res chain seq x y z
N MET A 1 9.26 13.48 -9.70
CA MET A 1 9.21 12.90 -8.33
C MET A 1 10.02 11.60 -8.29
N THR A 2 11.33 11.64 -8.06
CA THR A 2 12.22 10.46 -8.34
C THR A 2 12.63 9.63 -7.12
N ARG A 3 12.24 10.03 -5.90
CA ARG A 3 12.69 9.40 -4.65
C ARG A 3 11.73 8.29 -4.21
N ILE A 4 12.28 7.21 -3.62
CA ILE A 4 11.48 6.09 -3.09
C ILE A 4 10.47 6.51 -2.03
N VAL A 5 10.76 7.56 -1.25
CA VAL A 5 9.84 8.11 -0.24
C VAL A 5 8.48 8.51 -0.85
N ASN A 6 8.44 8.91 -2.13
CA ASN A 6 7.17 9.20 -2.82
C ASN A 6 6.32 7.94 -3.00
N ALA A 7 6.94 6.79 -3.26
CA ALA A 7 6.23 5.52 -3.36
C ALA A 7 5.70 5.07 -2.01
N LEU A 8 6.52 5.18 -0.95
CA LEU A 8 6.10 4.84 0.42
C LEU A 8 4.96 5.75 0.89
N TYR A 9 5.08 7.06 0.66
CA TYR A 9 4.05 8.05 0.97
C TYR A 9 2.75 7.75 0.24
N MET A 10 2.81 7.50 -1.08
CA MET A 10 1.60 7.23 -1.86
C MET A 10 0.96 5.89 -1.49
N ALA A 11 1.77 4.86 -1.28
CA ALA A 11 1.29 3.56 -0.85
C ALA A 11 0.53 3.68 0.48
N ASP A 12 1.11 4.39 1.46
CA ASP A 12 0.47 4.54 2.77
C ASP A 12 -0.76 5.45 2.73
N THR A 13 -0.71 6.54 1.95
CA THR A 13 -1.85 7.47 1.79
C THR A 13 -3.09 6.76 1.28
N VAL A 14 -2.95 5.90 0.26
CA VAL A 14 -4.07 5.11 -0.27
C VAL A 14 -4.64 4.17 0.79
N GLY A 15 -3.78 3.50 1.57
CA GLY A 15 -4.21 2.64 2.68
C GLY A 15 -4.97 3.40 3.76
N GLN A 16 -4.44 4.56 4.19
CA GLN A 16 -5.09 5.45 5.16
C GLN A 16 -6.44 5.96 4.65
N MET A 17 -6.54 6.33 3.37
CA MET A 17 -7.80 6.73 2.76
C MET A 17 -8.85 5.62 2.88
N MET A 18 -8.50 4.37 2.54
CA MET A 18 -9.42 3.24 2.68
C MET A 18 -9.82 2.94 4.13
N VAL A 19 -8.87 2.99 5.08
CA VAL A 19 -9.16 2.81 6.51
C VAL A 19 -10.14 3.88 7.02
N ASN A 20 -10.06 5.09 6.50
CA ASN A 20 -10.92 6.21 6.86
C ASN A 20 -12.19 6.33 5.98
N GLY A 21 -12.52 5.29 5.20
CA GLY A 21 -13.79 5.21 4.46
C GLY A 21 -13.85 6.02 3.17
N VAL A 22 -12.71 6.47 2.64
CA VAL A 22 -12.66 7.08 1.30
C VAL A 22 -12.88 5.98 0.26
N GLN A 23 -13.93 6.14 -0.55
CA GLN A 23 -14.33 5.14 -1.55
C GLN A 23 -13.56 5.25 -2.86
N MET A 24 -13.10 6.45 -3.19
CA MET A 24 -12.41 6.73 -4.45
C MET A 24 -11.49 7.93 -4.30
N ALA A 25 -10.32 7.85 -4.92
CA ALA A 25 -9.38 8.95 -5.07
C ALA A 25 -8.75 8.88 -6.46
N ALA A 26 -8.37 10.03 -7.00
CA ALA A 26 -7.69 10.11 -8.28
C ALA A 26 -6.29 10.69 -8.09
N GLN A 27 -5.29 10.04 -8.70
CA GLN A 27 -3.99 10.67 -8.89
C GLN A 27 -4.16 11.81 -9.88
N TRP A 28 -3.58 12.98 -9.56
CA TRP A 28 -3.70 14.18 -10.38
C TRP A 28 -3.20 13.95 -11.83
N ASP A 29 -1.92 13.60 -12.00
CA ASP A 29 -1.35 13.31 -13.31
C ASP A 29 -0.92 11.84 -13.43
N LEU A 30 -1.51 11.13 -14.41
CA LEU A 30 -0.99 9.83 -14.82
C LEU A 30 0.36 10.00 -15.55
N ALA A 31 0.39 10.87 -16.55
CA ALA A 31 1.60 11.23 -17.27
C ALA A 31 1.77 12.75 -17.28
N ASN A 32 3.00 13.22 -17.09
CA ASN A 32 3.31 14.65 -17.10
C ASN A 32 4.69 14.88 -17.74
N GLY A 33 4.92 16.08 -18.24
CA GLY A 33 6.21 16.52 -18.75
C GLY A 33 7.04 17.17 -17.64
N GLN A 34 8.34 17.34 -17.89
CA GLN A 34 9.20 18.06 -16.97
C GLN A 34 8.95 19.57 -17.08
N ALA A 35 8.55 20.20 -15.98
CA ALA A 35 8.42 21.64 -15.90
C ALA A 35 9.80 22.34 -15.93
N SER A 36 9.80 23.66 -16.18
CA SER A 36 11.03 24.47 -16.29
C SER A 36 11.91 24.46 -15.05
N ASN A 37 11.34 24.16 -13.88
CA ASN A 37 12.06 23.99 -12.62
C ASN A 37 12.63 22.55 -12.41
N GLY A 38 12.56 21.70 -13.44
CA GLY A 38 13.02 20.31 -13.41
C GLY A 38 12.06 19.34 -12.69
N THR A 39 10.91 19.81 -12.22
CA THR A 39 9.93 18.94 -11.55
C THR A 39 9.03 18.23 -12.55
N ASP A 40 8.62 17.02 -12.17
CA ASP A 40 7.61 16.24 -12.87
C ASP A 40 6.77 15.52 -11.79
N TYR A 41 5.45 15.70 -11.83
CA TYR A 41 4.51 15.19 -10.84
C TYR A 41 3.66 14.02 -11.35
N GLY A 42 3.89 13.59 -12.60
CA GLY A 42 3.23 12.43 -13.18
C GLY A 42 3.64 11.13 -12.47
N LEU A 43 2.87 10.06 -12.69
CA LEU A 43 3.36 8.70 -12.43
C LEU A 43 4.35 8.25 -13.50
N ILE A 44 4.17 8.76 -14.72
CA ILE A 44 4.92 8.43 -15.93
C ILE A 44 5.42 9.73 -16.56
N HIS A 45 6.65 9.75 -17.06
CA HIS A 45 7.15 10.86 -17.86
C HIS A 45 6.52 10.83 -19.26
N ALA A 46 5.96 11.94 -19.73
CA ALA A 46 5.14 11.99 -20.94
C ALA A 46 5.92 11.64 -22.22
N ASP A 47 7.20 12.01 -22.29
CA ASP A 47 8.00 11.86 -23.52
C ASP A 47 8.79 10.54 -23.57
N THR A 48 9.29 10.06 -22.43
CA THR A 48 10.15 8.86 -22.35
C THR A 48 9.40 7.62 -21.86
N TYR A 49 8.22 7.79 -21.27
CA TYR A 49 7.45 6.75 -20.59
C TYR A 49 8.15 6.12 -19.38
N ASP A 50 9.16 6.79 -18.84
CA ASP A 50 9.80 6.39 -17.59
C ASP A 50 8.79 6.43 -16.44
N ARG A 51 8.78 5.39 -15.61
CA ARG A 51 7.89 5.33 -14.44
C ARG A 51 8.61 5.86 -13.21
N TYR A 52 8.00 6.82 -12.54
CA TYR A 52 8.48 7.30 -11.26
C TYR A 52 8.09 6.34 -10.11
N PRO A 53 8.82 6.34 -8.98
CA PRO A 53 8.61 5.36 -7.91
C PRO A 53 7.15 5.22 -7.45
N GLN A 54 6.39 6.31 -7.35
CA GLN A 54 4.98 6.28 -6.94
C GLN A 54 4.05 5.53 -7.90
N TYR A 55 4.42 5.36 -9.18
CA TYR A 55 3.68 4.50 -10.12
C TYR A 55 3.53 3.07 -9.57
N TYR A 56 4.59 2.56 -8.96
CA TYR A 56 4.60 1.19 -8.44
C TYR A 56 3.72 1.03 -7.20
N ALA A 57 3.44 2.10 -6.44
CA ALA A 57 2.47 2.05 -5.35
C ALA A 57 1.06 1.69 -5.86
N TYR A 58 0.63 2.30 -6.97
CA TYR A 58 -0.66 1.95 -7.61
C TYR A 58 -0.66 0.55 -8.19
N THR A 59 0.47 0.07 -8.69
CA THR A 59 0.60 -1.32 -9.15
C THR A 59 0.39 -2.31 -7.99
N LEU A 60 0.95 -2.02 -6.81
CA LEU A 60 0.71 -2.85 -5.61
C LEU A 60 -0.76 -2.81 -5.20
N TRP A 61 -1.36 -1.62 -5.15
CA TRP A 61 -2.79 -1.47 -4.80
C TRP A 61 -3.74 -2.12 -5.79
N SER A 62 -3.40 -2.15 -7.08
CA SER A 62 -4.21 -2.85 -8.10
C SER A 62 -4.34 -4.37 -7.86
N ARG A 63 -3.43 -4.94 -7.06
CA ARG A 63 -3.39 -6.36 -6.70
C ARG A 63 -3.89 -6.63 -5.28
N PHE A 64 -4.33 -5.60 -4.55
CA PHE A 64 -4.70 -5.70 -3.15
C PHE A 64 -6.01 -6.46 -2.92
N GLY A 65 -6.90 -6.45 -3.92
CA GLY A 65 -8.25 -7.02 -3.80
C GLY A 65 -9.31 -5.95 -3.54
N ASN A 66 -10.54 -6.38 -3.33
CA ASN A 66 -11.71 -5.49 -3.27
C ASN A 66 -12.27 -5.27 -1.87
N THR A 67 -11.74 -5.98 -0.86
CA THR A 67 -12.21 -5.93 0.52
C THR A 67 -11.02 -5.74 1.45
N MET A 68 -10.97 -4.60 2.15
CA MET A 68 -10.02 -4.36 3.24
C MET A 68 -10.38 -5.25 4.44
N LEU A 69 -9.39 -5.93 4.99
CA LEU A 69 -9.53 -6.79 6.17
C LEU A 69 -9.01 -6.06 7.42
N PRO A 70 -9.58 -6.34 8.60
CA PRO A 70 -9.06 -5.78 9.85
C PRO A 70 -7.65 -6.30 10.13
N VAL A 71 -6.76 -5.40 10.52
CA VAL A 71 -5.38 -5.72 10.93
C VAL A 71 -5.14 -5.16 12.32
N THR A 72 -4.53 -5.96 13.19
CA THR A 72 -3.95 -5.48 14.44
C THR A 72 -2.44 -5.40 14.25
N ASN A 73 -1.88 -4.21 14.43
CA ASN A 73 -0.45 -3.96 14.33
C ASN A 73 0.02 -3.28 15.62
N PRO A 74 0.91 -3.91 16.42
CA PRO A 74 1.41 -3.31 17.65
C PRO A 74 2.51 -2.27 17.40
N LEU A 75 3.06 -2.18 16.18
CA LEU A 75 4.10 -1.20 15.83
C LEU A 75 3.47 0.15 15.46
N PRO A 76 4.14 1.29 15.75
CA PRO A 76 3.66 2.61 15.37
C PRO A 76 3.50 2.74 13.84
N PRO A 77 2.28 2.95 13.32
CA PRO A 77 2.06 3.01 11.88
C PRO A 77 2.57 4.30 11.26
N ASP A 78 2.62 5.40 12.01
CA ASP A 78 3.07 6.73 11.54
C ASP A 78 4.57 6.79 11.29
N THR A 79 5.37 6.05 12.07
CA THR A 79 6.83 6.17 12.11
C THR A 79 7.58 4.87 11.79
N THR A 80 6.97 3.70 11.98
CA THR A 80 7.67 2.41 11.88
C THR A 80 7.15 1.53 10.76
N LEU A 81 5.95 0.96 10.92
CA LEU A 81 5.42 -0.04 9.99
C LEU A 81 3.93 0.17 9.80
N SER A 82 3.50 0.46 8.58
CA SER A 82 2.09 0.37 8.20
C SER A 82 1.79 -0.97 7.57
N VAL A 83 0.66 -1.58 7.92
CA VAL A 83 0.24 -2.89 7.41
C VAL A 83 -1.22 -2.83 7.01
N TYR A 84 -1.50 -3.26 5.78
CA TYR A 84 -2.84 -3.39 5.23
C TYR A 84 -3.04 -4.81 4.71
N ALA A 85 -4.20 -5.41 4.98
CA ALA A 85 -4.55 -6.73 4.48
C ALA A 85 -5.81 -6.65 3.62
N GLY A 86 -5.80 -7.35 2.49
CA GLY A 86 -6.90 -7.36 1.53
C GLY A 86 -7.36 -8.77 1.23
N ARG A 87 -8.63 -8.92 0.84
CA ARG A 87 -9.14 -10.14 0.23
C ARG A 87 -9.24 -9.92 -1.28
N VAL A 88 -8.55 -10.77 -2.03
CA VAL A 88 -8.57 -10.76 -3.50
C VAL A 88 -9.74 -11.62 -4.00
N ASP A 89 -9.89 -12.82 -3.45
CA ASP A 89 -10.98 -13.75 -3.74
C ASP A 89 -11.26 -14.67 -2.53
N SER A 90 -11.95 -15.81 -2.71
CA SER A 90 -12.31 -16.74 -1.62
C SER A 90 -11.11 -17.35 -0.91
N ASP A 91 -9.99 -17.52 -1.62
CA ASP A 91 -8.85 -18.31 -1.16
C ASP A 91 -7.54 -17.50 -1.19
N THR A 92 -7.56 -16.31 -1.79
CA THR A 92 -6.41 -15.43 -1.93
C THR A 92 -6.54 -14.18 -1.07
N PHE A 93 -5.54 -13.99 -0.22
CA PHE A 93 -5.35 -12.79 0.60
C PHE A 93 -4.10 -12.03 0.15
N SER A 94 -4.13 -10.71 0.28
CA SER A 94 -2.98 -9.84 0.06
C SER A 94 -2.55 -9.21 1.39
N LEU A 95 -1.25 -8.91 1.49
CA LEU A 95 -0.70 -8.14 2.59
C LEU A 95 0.25 -7.10 1.99
N LEU A 96 0.05 -5.83 2.35
CA LEU A 96 0.96 -4.75 2.04
C LEU A 96 1.59 -4.26 3.34
N ALA A 97 2.90 -4.43 3.47
CA ALA A 97 3.69 -3.94 4.58
C ALA A 97 4.63 -2.83 4.11
N ILE A 98 4.58 -1.67 4.77
CA ILE A 98 5.35 -0.47 4.43
C ILE A 98 6.27 -0.16 5.60
N ASN A 99 7.54 -0.54 5.47
CA ASN A 99 8.59 -0.16 6.41
C ASN A 99 8.98 1.30 6.16
N LYS A 100 8.83 2.14 7.19
CA LYS A 100 9.11 3.59 7.15
C LYS A 100 10.43 3.94 7.83
N THR A 101 11.15 2.95 8.34
CA THR A 101 12.47 3.13 8.96
C THR A 101 13.59 2.99 7.93
N ASP A 102 14.81 3.35 8.34
CA ASP A 102 16.03 3.15 7.55
C ASP A 102 16.70 1.79 7.83
N GLN A 103 16.09 0.95 8.68
CA GLN A 103 16.58 -0.37 9.07
C GLN A 103 15.59 -1.48 8.70
N PRO A 104 16.03 -2.73 8.52
CA PRO A 104 15.12 -3.87 8.47
C PRO A 104 14.29 -3.99 9.75
N VAL A 105 13.04 -4.45 9.62
CA VAL A 105 12.16 -4.77 10.75
C VAL A 105 11.68 -6.20 10.58
N ASP A 106 12.05 -7.07 11.52
CA ASP A 106 11.59 -8.47 11.54
C ASP A 106 10.20 -8.56 12.16
N VAL A 107 9.26 -9.19 11.46
CA VAL A 107 7.87 -9.35 11.91
C VAL A 107 7.34 -10.74 11.63
N SER A 108 6.46 -11.22 12.51
CA SER A 108 5.68 -12.44 12.32
C SER A 108 4.23 -12.08 11.99
N ILE A 109 3.69 -12.68 10.93
CA ILE A 109 2.32 -12.43 10.48
C ILE A 109 1.45 -13.63 10.91
N CYS A 110 0.42 -13.35 11.72
CA CYS A 110 -0.53 -14.34 12.21
C CYS A 110 -1.90 -14.13 11.58
N TRP A 111 -2.48 -15.18 10.99
CA TRP A 111 -3.83 -15.15 10.44
C TRP A 111 -4.80 -15.91 11.35
N LYS A 112 -5.90 -15.26 11.74
CA LYS A 112 -7.01 -15.92 12.44
C LYS A 112 -8.14 -16.19 11.47
N ILE A 113 -8.25 -17.43 11.00
CA ILE A 113 -9.37 -17.87 10.17
C ILE A 113 -10.49 -18.32 11.09
N VAL A 114 -11.53 -17.51 11.24
CA VAL A 114 -12.74 -17.91 11.97
C VAL A 114 -13.64 -18.67 11.01
N ARG A 115 -13.61 -20.02 11.04
CA ARG A 115 -14.64 -20.84 10.39
C ARG A 115 -15.80 -21.04 11.36
N LEU A 116 -17.03 -20.73 10.91
CA LEU A 116 -18.27 -20.90 11.68
C LEU A 116 -18.62 -22.37 12.03
N LEU A 117 -17.77 -23.32 11.66
CA LEU A 117 -17.84 -24.73 12.07
C LEU A 117 -16.46 -25.14 12.60
N ARG A 118 -16.36 -25.26 13.93
CA ARG A 118 -15.16 -25.55 14.73
C ARG A 118 -14.17 -24.38 14.81
N ALA A 119 -14.14 -23.76 15.99
CA ALA A 119 -13.08 -22.88 16.44
C ALA A 119 -11.75 -23.65 16.45
N VAL A 120 -11.01 -23.59 15.34
CA VAL A 120 -9.59 -23.91 15.35
C VAL A 120 -8.90 -22.61 15.77
N LEU A 121 -8.56 -22.52 17.05
CA LEU A 121 -7.58 -21.54 17.50
C LEU A 121 -6.25 -21.90 16.85
N LEU A 122 -5.88 -21.18 15.79
CA LEU A 122 -4.48 -21.09 15.39
C LEU A 122 -3.81 -20.15 16.40
N THR A 123 -3.15 -20.75 17.39
CA THR A 123 -2.27 -20.05 18.32
C THR A 123 -1.01 -19.62 17.58
N CYS A 124 -0.75 -18.32 17.61
CA CYS A 124 0.57 -17.83 17.92
C CYS A 124 0.69 -17.88 19.45
#